data_AF-A0ABD3PF76-F1
#
_entry.id   AF-A0ABD3PF76-F1
#
_cell.length_a   1.000
_cell.length_b   1.000
_cell.length_c   1.000
_cell.angle_alpha   90.00
_cell.angle_beta   90.00
_cell.angle_gamma   90.00
#
_symmetry.space_group_name_H-M   'P 1'
#
loop_
_entity.id
_entity.type
_entity.pdbx_description
1 polymer ?
#
loop_
_entity_poly.entity_id
_entity_poly.type
_entity_poly.pdbx_seq_one_letter_code
_entity_poly.pdbx_strand_id
1 'polypeptide(L)'
;MARGISCTIVKKKIMLDFAKASFNHTSGHHIILSTALLYTAKASFSQSAGHPVILGAIAILILLHAIITSIFSTFKRDVHNKTFRTVYDAASLLSNPDSVLSRGGVGDSIMRYEHLFAGARRETGKTSTGNSIQKRAKEYQKMVNNFYDLVTDFYEWGWGQSFHFAPRKKGESFHESIIRAEHYVALRANIQPGSKVLDVGCGVGGPMRNIHQLSGADITGVTINQYQVRVGNQYCAQKGFGDKCRIFQGDFQNLPGQFDAETFDAAYAIEATCHSPDRRTCFRGINHCLKRGGLFAAIDWALLPAYDAENPNHIRIKEGIEVGNGLPTLATIKIIVDDLESAGFEVVDVFDANQGVHSEYEIPWYYTLNGSFTLNGFRMTRLGRSCTHALVSCLEFLKIAPKGSARVSALLNAAALDLVEGGRKGIFTPCLFILARKK
;
A
#
# COMPACT_ATOMS: atom_id res chain seq x y z
N MET A 1 -25.75 -2.94 -72.52
CA MET A 1 -26.20 -3.04 -71.11
C MET A 1 -25.40 -4.11 -70.40
N ALA A 2 -25.30 -4.02 -69.06
CA ALA A 2 -24.56 -4.86 -68.11
C ALA A 2 -23.04 -4.54 -68.02
N ARG A 3 -22.63 -3.55 -67.22
CA ARG A 3 -22.41 -3.53 -65.75
C ARG A 3 -21.32 -4.48 -65.27
N GLY A 4 -20.15 -3.89 -65.02
CA GLY A 4 -19.04 -4.51 -64.30
C GLY A 4 -19.36 -4.75 -62.83
N ILE A 5 -19.04 -5.95 -62.37
CA ILE A 5 -18.92 -6.27 -60.95
C ILE A 5 -17.43 -6.20 -60.65
N SER A 6 -17.02 -5.11 -59.99
CA SER A 6 -15.64 -4.84 -59.61
C SER A 6 -15.14 -5.90 -58.61
N CYS A 7 -13.92 -6.38 -58.86
CA CYS A 7 -13.12 -7.32 -58.05
C CYS A 7 -13.05 -6.97 -56.53
N THR A 8 -13.42 -5.74 -56.16
CA THR A 8 -13.50 -5.22 -54.80
C THR A 8 -14.61 -5.88 -53.96
N ILE A 9 -15.74 -6.29 -54.56
CA ILE A 9 -16.87 -6.91 -53.83
C ILE A 9 -16.52 -8.35 -53.42
N VAL A 10 -15.77 -9.07 -54.27
CA VAL A 10 -15.32 -10.45 -53.99
C VAL A 10 -14.31 -10.47 -52.83
N LYS A 11 -13.38 -9.50 -52.75
CA LYS A 11 -12.43 -9.38 -51.62
C LYS A 11 -13.11 -9.04 -50.28
N LYS A 12 -14.14 -8.18 -50.28
CA LYS A 12 -14.90 -7.84 -49.07
C LYS A 12 -15.70 -9.03 -48.53
N LYS A 13 -16.27 -9.87 -49.40
CA LYS A 13 -17.03 -11.05 -49.01
C LYS A 13 -16.14 -12.14 -48.40
N ILE A 14 -14.98 -12.41 -49.02
CA ILE A 14 -13.99 -13.37 -48.51
C ILE A 14 -13.45 -12.95 -47.13
N MET A 15 -13.18 -11.65 -46.90
CA MET A 15 -12.76 -11.17 -45.58
C MET A 15 -13.86 -11.24 -44.52
N LEU A 16 -15.12 -10.97 -44.87
CA LEU A 16 -16.24 -11.09 -43.94
C LEU A 16 -16.50 -12.56 -43.55
N ASP A 17 -16.34 -13.47 -44.50
CA ASP A 17 -16.51 -14.92 -44.28
C ASP A 17 -15.34 -15.49 -43.46
N PHE A 18 -14.11 -14.98 -43.63
CA PHE A 18 -12.96 -15.31 -42.77
C PHE A 18 -13.12 -14.77 -41.33
N ALA A 19 -13.69 -13.57 -41.18
CA ALA A 19 -14.00 -12.99 -39.89
C ALA A 19 -15.13 -13.76 -39.18
N LYS A 20 -16.16 -14.22 -39.90
CA LYS A 20 -17.23 -15.06 -39.36
C LYS A 20 -16.74 -16.47 -38.99
N ALA A 21 -15.85 -17.07 -39.77
CA ALA A 21 -15.26 -18.38 -39.46
C ALA A 21 -14.37 -18.35 -38.21
N SER A 22 -13.72 -17.20 -37.94
CA SER A 22 -12.88 -16.99 -36.75
C SER A 22 -13.68 -16.77 -35.46
N PHE A 23 -14.98 -16.50 -35.53
CA PHE A 23 -15.83 -16.22 -34.36
C PHE A 23 -16.26 -17.48 -33.61
N ASN A 24 -16.14 -18.68 -34.20
CA ASN A 24 -16.72 -19.91 -33.65
C ASN A 24 -15.74 -20.83 -32.89
N HIS A 25 -14.46 -20.50 -32.76
CA HIS A 25 -13.53 -21.32 -31.99
C HIS A 25 -12.50 -20.51 -31.17
N THR A 26 -12.62 -20.63 -29.84
CA THR A 26 -11.59 -20.48 -28.79
C THR A 26 -10.69 -19.24 -28.74
N SER A 27 -10.91 -18.43 -27.68
CA SER A 27 -9.92 -17.73 -26.84
C SER A 27 -8.53 -17.39 -27.42
N GLY A 28 -8.41 -16.25 -28.12
CA GLY A 28 -7.09 -15.70 -28.54
C GLY A 28 -7.10 -14.33 -29.23
N HIS A 29 -8.21 -13.57 -29.20
CA HIS A 29 -8.48 -12.54 -30.23
C HIS A 29 -8.19 -11.07 -29.87
N HIS A 30 -7.65 -10.72 -28.69
CA HIS A 30 -7.54 -9.30 -28.34
C HIS A 30 -6.45 -8.54 -29.10
N ILE A 31 -5.28 -9.15 -29.35
CA ILE A 31 -4.19 -8.52 -30.11
C ILE A 31 -4.55 -8.36 -31.59
N ILE A 32 -5.26 -9.35 -32.16
CA ILE A 32 -5.69 -9.33 -33.57
C ILE A 32 -6.77 -8.26 -33.80
N LEU A 33 -7.71 -8.09 -32.86
CA LEU A 33 -8.72 -7.02 -32.94
C LEU A 33 -8.08 -5.62 -32.83
N SER A 34 -7.12 -5.43 -31.92
CA SER A 34 -6.40 -4.16 -31.76
C SER A 34 -5.57 -3.80 -33.01
N THR A 35 -4.94 -4.81 -33.62
CA THR A 35 -4.16 -4.62 -34.85
C THR A 35 -5.08 -4.34 -36.05
N ALA A 36 -6.25 -5.00 -36.11
CA ALA A 36 -7.26 -4.74 -37.14
C ALA A 36 -7.90 -3.35 -36.99
N LEU A 37 -8.14 -2.87 -35.76
CA LEU A 37 -8.63 -1.51 -35.46
C LEU A 37 -7.59 -0.43 -35.80
N LEU A 38 -6.31 -0.68 -35.55
CA LEU A 38 -5.21 0.20 -35.99
C LEU A 38 -5.13 0.27 -37.52
N TYR A 39 -5.34 -0.86 -38.22
CA TYR A 39 -5.34 -0.90 -39.67
C TYR A 39 -6.59 -0.25 -40.30
N THR A 40 -7.78 -0.42 -39.71
CA THR A 40 -9.00 0.26 -40.18
C THR A 40 -8.98 1.75 -39.85
N ALA A 41 -8.42 2.16 -38.71
CA ALA A 41 -8.16 3.57 -38.42
C ALA A 41 -7.19 4.18 -39.45
N LYS A 42 -6.13 3.46 -39.83
CA LYS A 42 -5.19 3.88 -40.88
C LYS A 42 -5.84 3.96 -42.27
N ALA A 43 -6.77 3.06 -42.58
CA ALA A 43 -7.49 3.02 -43.86
C ALA A 43 -8.63 4.05 -43.96
N SER A 44 -9.29 4.40 -42.85
CA SER A 44 -10.30 5.46 -42.80
C SER A 44 -9.70 6.87 -42.80
N PHE A 45 -8.44 7.03 -42.37
CA PHE A 45 -7.77 8.33 -42.27
C PHE A 45 -6.91 8.72 -43.48
N SER A 46 -6.74 7.84 -44.48
CA SER A 46 -6.21 8.28 -45.78
C SER A 46 -7.13 9.27 -46.52
N GLN A 47 -8.25 9.67 -45.90
CA GLN A 47 -9.23 10.63 -46.40
C GLN A 47 -9.45 11.87 -45.52
N SER A 48 -8.78 12.03 -44.37
CA SER A 48 -8.98 13.22 -43.52
C SER A 48 -7.65 13.80 -43.00
N ALA A 49 -7.39 15.06 -43.34
CA ALA A 49 -6.25 15.84 -42.85
C ALA A 49 -6.34 16.02 -41.32
N GLY A 50 -5.67 15.16 -40.55
CA GLY A 50 -5.67 15.17 -39.09
C GLY A 50 -4.30 15.52 -38.51
N HIS A 51 -4.26 16.50 -37.60
CA HIS A 51 -3.05 17.01 -36.94
C HIS A 51 -2.29 15.90 -36.19
N PRO A 52 -0.93 15.79 -36.28
CA PRO A 52 -0.13 14.72 -35.68
C PRO A 52 -0.28 14.55 -34.16
N VAL A 53 -0.70 15.60 -33.46
CA VAL A 53 -0.99 15.59 -32.01
C VAL A 53 -2.21 14.72 -31.67
N ILE A 54 -3.24 14.74 -32.52
CA ILE A 54 -4.46 13.95 -32.34
C ILE A 54 -4.17 12.46 -32.57
N LEU A 55 -3.31 12.16 -33.56
CA LEU A 55 -2.81 10.81 -33.82
C LEU A 55 -2.02 10.23 -32.64
N GLY A 56 -1.16 11.04 -32.02
CA GLY A 56 -0.46 10.66 -30.79
C GLY A 56 -1.43 10.36 -29.64
N ALA A 57 -2.44 11.21 -29.42
CA ALA A 57 -3.41 11.04 -28.35
C ALA A 57 -4.30 9.78 -28.54
N ILE A 58 -4.76 9.51 -29.77
CA ILE A 58 -5.58 8.33 -30.08
C ILE A 58 -4.73 7.05 -29.96
N ALA A 59 -3.49 7.05 -30.45
CA ALA A 59 -2.59 5.92 -30.30
C ALA A 59 -2.31 5.62 -28.82
N ILE A 60 -2.09 6.66 -28.00
CA ILE A 60 -1.95 6.53 -26.55
C ILE A 60 -3.22 5.97 -25.91
N LEU A 61 -4.41 6.43 -26.30
CA LEU A 61 -5.69 5.93 -25.79
C LEU A 61 -5.95 4.47 -26.18
N ILE A 62 -5.61 4.05 -27.39
CA ILE A 62 -5.73 2.66 -27.85
C ILE A 62 -4.72 1.77 -27.13
N LEU A 63 -3.49 2.24 -26.95
CA LEU A 63 -2.45 1.53 -26.20
C LEU A 63 -2.84 1.42 -24.72
N LEU A 64 -3.38 2.49 -24.13
CA LEU A 64 -3.93 2.50 -22.78
C LEU A 64 -5.09 1.53 -22.66
N HIS A 65 -6.03 1.53 -23.62
CA HIS A 65 -7.15 0.59 -23.61
C HIS A 65 -6.67 -0.87 -23.74
N ALA A 66 -5.69 -1.15 -24.61
CA ALA A 66 -5.12 -2.49 -24.74
C ALA A 66 -4.36 -2.94 -23.47
N ILE A 67 -3.60 -2.04 -22.84
CA ILE A 67 -2.89 -2.29 -21.58
C ILE A 67 -3.88 -2.50 -20.43
N ILE A 68 -4.90 -1.64 -20.31
CA ILE A 68 -5.99 -1.76 -19.34
C ILE A 68 -6.66 -3.12 -19.53
N THR A 69 -7.18 -3.43 -20.71
CA THR A 69 -7.91 -4.69 -20.96
C THR A 69 -7.02 -5.93 -20.76
N SER A 70 -5.71 -5.85 -21.07
CA SER A 70 -4.76 -6.94 -20.85
C SER A 70 -4.44 -7.15 -19.35
N ILE A 71 -4.21 -6.07 -18.59
CA ILE A 71 -4.00 -6.12 -17.14
C ILE A 71 -5.25 -6.71 -16.47
N PHE A 72 -6.45 -6.33 -16.89
CA PHE A 72 -7.69 -6.77 -16.25
C PHE A 72 -8.17 -8.18 -16.67
N SER A 73 -7.75 -8.67 -17.84
CA SER A 73 -8.12 -10.03 -18.30
C SER A 73 -7.38 -11.18 -17.60
N THR A 74 -6.30 -10.89 -16.85
CA THR A 74 -5.43 -11.91 -16.22
C THR A 74 -5.67 -12.13 -14.72
N PHE A 75 -6.60 -11.39 -14.09
CA PHE A 75 -6.94 -11.58 -12.68
C PHE A 75 -8.08 -12.58 -12.47
N LYS A 76 -7.74 -13.88 -12.54
CA LYS A 76 -8.53 -14.95 -11.91
C LYS A 76 -7.67 -15.64 -10.85
N ARG A 77 -7.97 -15.40 -9.56
CA ARG A 77 -7.93 -16.39 -8.46
C ARG A 77 -8.43 -15.79 -7.11
N ASP A 78 -9.27 -16.57 -6.44
CA ASP A 78 -9.94 -16.36 -5.12
C ASP A 78 -8.92 -16.30 -3.95
N VAL A 79 -9.21 -15.78 -2.75
CA VAL A 79 -10.32 -16.15 -1.84
C VAL A 79 -10.75 -15.00 -0.87
N HIS A 80 -12.07 -14.91 -0.67
CA HIS A 80 -12.84 -14.18 0.36
C HIS A 80 -13.30 -12.73 0.09
N ASN A 81 -14.46 -12.70 -0.58
CA ASN A 81 -15.49 -11.66 -0.68
C ASN A 81 -15.10 -10.26 -1.16
N LYS A 82 -15.38 -10.08 -2.47
CA LYS A 82 -15.32 -8.88 -3.33
C LYS A 82 -13.92 -8.44 -3.73
N THR A 83 -13.29 -9.27 -4.57
CA THR A 83 -12.18 -8.83 -5.43
C THR A 83 -12.75 -8.05 -6.61
N PHE A 84 -12.37 -6.79 -6.71
CA PHE A 84 -12.64 -5.86 -7.79
C PHE A 84 -11.91 -6.32 -9.08
N ARG A 85 -12.65 -6.86 -10.06
CA ARG A 85 -12.17 -7.61 -11.25
C ARG A 85 -12.17 -6.80 -12.58
N THR A 86 -12.64 -5.56 -12.61
CA THR A 86 -12.92 -4.79 -13.85
C THR A 86 -12.74 -3.26 -13.73
N VAL A 87 -12.84 -2.52 -14.84
CA VAL A 87 -12.89 -1.04 -14.85
C VAL A 87 -14.09 -0.50 -14.07
N TYR A 88 -15.20 -1.25 -14.02
CA TYR A 88 -16.36 -0.94 -13.17
C TYR A 88 -16.01 -1.01 -11.69
N ASP A 89 -15.02 -1.82 -11.33
CA ASP A 89 -14.59 -1.96 -9.95
C ASP A 89 -13.61 -0.87 -9.52
N ALA A 90 -12.71 -0.42 -10.41
CA ALA A 90 -11.95 0.82 -10.20
C ALA A 90 -12.86 2.06 -10.18
N ALA A 91 -13.92 2.07 -11.01
CA ALA A 91 -14.97 3.07 -10.93
C ALA A 91 -15.83 2.92 -9.66
N SER A 92 -15.93 1.72 -9.06
CA SER A 92 -16.59 1.49 -7.77
C SER A 92 -15.78 2.01 -6.58
N LEU A 93 -14.45 2.00 -6.65
CA LEU A 93 -13.57 2.70 -5.70
C LEU A 93 -13.83 4.22 -5.75
N LEU A 94 -13.96 4.77 -6.96
CA LEU A 94 -14.26 6.19 -7.18
C LEU A 94 -15.72 6.56 -6.89
N SER A 95 -16.63 5.60 -6.91
CA SER A 95 -18.08 5.80 -6.66
C SER A 95 -18.57 5.21 -5.33
N ASN A 96 -17.68 4.64 -4.51
CA ASN A 96 -17.99 4.24 -3.14
C ASN A 96 -18.30 5.51 -2.34
N PRO A 97 -19.55 5.73 -1.92
CA PRO A 97 -19.96 6.97 -1.26
C PRO A 97 -19.26 7.20 0.08
N ASP A 98 -18.70 6.13 0.66
CA ASP A 98 -17.93 6.13 1.91
C ASP A 98 -16.41 6.25 1.67
N SER A 99 -15.95 6.10 0.43
CA SER A 99 -14.55 6.33 0.06
C SER A 99 -14.24 7.82 0.11
N VAL A 100 -13.08 8.15 0.69
CA VAL A 100 -12.53 9.51 0.68
C VAL A 100 -12.25 9.98 -0.75
N LEU A 101 -12.03 9.05 -1.69
CA LEU A 101 -11.81 9.34 -3.11
C LEU A 101 -13.05 9.88 -3.84
N SER A 102 -14.25 9.63 -3.32
CA SER A 102 -15.53 9.96 -4.00
C SER A 102 -15.99 11.41 -3.81
N ARG A 103 -15.37 12.19 -2.92
CA ARG A 103 -15.75 13.58 -2.62
C ARG A 103 -14.52 14.46 -2.80
N GLY A 104 -14.66 15.76 -3.08
CA GLY A 104 -13.54 16.70 -3.32
C GLY A 104 -12.43 16.76 -2.25
N GLY A 105 -12.50 15.94 -1.19
CA GLY A 105 -11.52 15.75 -0.15
C GLY A 105 -10.15 15.22 -0.59
N VAL A 106 -9.99 14.54 -1.74
CA VAL A 106 -8.63 14.13 -2.21
C VAL A 106 -7.72 15.34 -2.40
N GLY A 107 -8.23 16.37 -3.10
CA GLY A 107 -7.48 17.60 -3.37
C GLY A 107 -7.14 18.34 -2.09
N ASP A 108 -8.10 18.45 -1.17
CA ASP A 108 -7.88 19.12 0.11
C ASP A 108 -6.96 18.33 1.04
N SER A 109 -7.07 16.99 1.06
CA SER A 109 -6.21 16.11 1.86
C SER A 109 -4.78 16.13 1.37
N ILE A 110 -4.51 16.06 0.06
CA ILE A 110 -3.15 16.16 -0.46
C ILE A 110 -2.54 17.55 -0.23
N MET A 111 -3.33 18.63 -0.34
CA MET A 111 -2.86 19.99 -0.03
C MET A 111 -2.52 20.15 1.46
N ARG A 112 -3.36 19.65 2.36
CA ARG A 112 -3.07 19.62 3.81
C ARG A 112 -1.82 18.80 4.10
N TYR A 113 -1.69 17.64 3.47
CA TYR A 113 -0.55 16.76 3.62
C TYR A 113 0.76 17.43 3.19
N GLU A 114 0.82 17.99 1.99
CA GLU A 114 2.01 18.69 1.51
C GLU A 114 2.36 19.92 2.35
N HIS A 115 1.37 20.62 2.90
CA HIS A 115 1.62 21.75 3.81
C HIS A 115 2.31 21.32 5.12
N LEU A 116 2.09 20.10 5.60
CA LEU A 116 2.79 19.54 6.75
C LEU A 116 4.27 19.28 6.46
N PHE A 117 4.59 18.96 5.21
CA PHE A 117 5.94 18.75 4.71
C PHE A 117 6.49 19.94 3.92
N ALA A 118 5.87 21.12 4.03
CA ALA A 118 6.31 22.30 3.30
C ALA A 118 7.75 22.68 3.66
N GLY A 119 8.62 22.72 2.65
CA GLY A 119 10.06 22.96 2.81
C GLY A 119 10.89 21.67 2.89
N ALA A 120 10.28 20.50 3.10
CA ALA A 120 10.97 19.22 2.97
C ALA A 120 11.43 19.01 1.51
N ARG A 121 12.62 18.43 1.30
CA ARG A 121 13.21 18.10 -0.02
C ARG A 121 13.48 19.27 -1.01
N ARG A 122 13.47 20.55 -0.62
CA ARG A 122 13.86 21.67 -1.52
C ARG A 122 15.35 21.67 -1.90
N GLU A 123 16.23 21.23 -1.00
CA GLU A 123 17.67 21.03 -1.22
C GLU A 123 18.08 19.67 -0.61
N THR A 124 18.82 18.85 -1.34
CA THR A 124 19.31 17.56 -0.83
C THR A 124 20.17 17.74 0.43
N GLY A 125 19.76 17.09 1.54
CA GLY A 125 20.51 17.07 2.80
C GLY A 125 20.26 18.25 3.76
N LYS A 126 19.26 19.11 3.51
CA LYS A 126 19.04 20.34 4.31
C LYS A 126 17.64 20.51 4.93
N THR A 127 16.81 19.48 4.93
CA THR A 127 15.36 19.72 4.90
C THR A 127 14.52 19.29 6.09
N SER A 128 15.09 18.63 7.10
CA SER A 128 14.44 18.38 8.39
C SER A 128 15.08 19.20 9.50
N THR A 129 14.78 20.49 9.55
CA THR A 129 15.12 21.29 10.74
C THR A 129 14.33 20.76 11.95
N GLY A 130 14.86 20.93 13.16
CA GLY A 130 14.14 20.57 14.41
C GLY A 130 12.71 21.15 14.45
N ASN A 131 12.52 22.35 13.91
CA ASN A 131 11.21 22.99 13.78
C ASN A 131 10.22 22.20 12.89
N SER A 132 10.69 21.62 11.78
CA SER A 132 9.84 20.82 10.89
C SER A 132 9.40 19.51 11.55
N ILE A 133 10.30 18.85 12.29
CA ILE A 133 10.01 17.63 13.04
C ILE A 133 8.99 17.93 14.15
N GLN A 134 9.19 19.02 14.89
CA GLN A 134 8.25 19.46 15.92
C GLN A 134 6.88 19.82 15.36
N LYS A 135 6.78 20.46 14.19
CA LYS A 135 5.51 20.74 13.54
C LYS A 135 4.77 19.44 13.20
N ARG A 136 5.45 18.47 12.58
CA ARG A 136 4.87 17.15 12.27
C ARG A 136 4.42 16.41 13.53
N ALA A 137 5.21 16.48 14.60
CA ALA A 137 4.86 15.89 15.88
C ALA A 137 3.59 16.53 16.49
N LYS A 138 3.45 17.86 16.43
CA LYS A 138 2.26 18.57 16.93
C LYS A 138 1.00 18.28 16.10
N GLU A 139 1.15 18.17 14.78
CA GLU A 139 0.03 17.95 13.86
C GLU A 139 -0.15 16.48 13.45
N TYR A 140 0.50 15.55 14.16
CA TYR A 140 0.64 14.17 13.69
C TYR A 140 -0.71 13.47 13.51
N GLN A 141 -1.70 13.69 14.38
CA GLN A 141 -3.04 13.11 14.24
C GLN A 141 -3.66 13.51 12.89
N LYS A 142 -3.53 14.79 12.52
CA LYS A 142 -3.99 15.30 11.23
C LYS A 142 -3.17 14.72 10.09
N MET A 143 -1.85 14.61 10.25
CA MET A 143 -0.96 14.03 9.25
C MET A 143 -1.34 12.58 8.92
N VAL A 144 -1.44 11.73 9.95
CA VAL A 144 -1.75 10.31 9.84
C VAL A 144 -3.16 10.11 9.32
N ASN A 145 -4.16 10.84 9.83
CA ASN A 145 -5.53 10.75 9.31
C ASN A 145 -5.61 11.15 7.83
N ASN A 146 -5.06 12.32 7.45
CA ASN A 146 -5.09 12.75 6.04
C ASN A 146 -4.35 11.78 5.11
N PHE A 147 -3.24 11.18 5.57
CA PHE A 147 -2.52 10.17 4.81
C PHE A 147 -3.39 8.92 4.60
N TYR A 148 -3.93 8.32 5.67
CA TYR A 148 -4.72 7.09 5.56
C TYR A 148 -6.08 7.30 4.89
N ASP A 149 -6.69 8.47 5.05
CA ASP A 149 -7.87 8.87 4.27
C ASP A 149 -7.56 8.81 2.77
N LEU A 150 -6.35 9.21 2.37
CA LEU A 150 -5.94 9.24 0.98
C LEU A 150 -5.56 7.86 0.42
N VAL A 151 -4.87 7.02 1.20
CA VAL A 151 -4.20 5.82 0.68
C VAL A 151 -4.88 4.50 1.02
N THR A 152 -5.79 4.43 2.00
CA THR A 152 -6.38 3.16 2.46
C THR A 152 -7.00 2.37 1.30
N ASP A 153 -7.84 3.00 0.49
CA ASP A 153 -8.49 2.35 -0.66
C ASP A 153 -7.50 1.86 -1.71
N PHE A 154 -6.43 2.62 -1.96
CA PHE A 154 -5.36 2.22 -2.87
C PHE A 154 -4.55 1.04 -2.33
N TYR A 155 -4.32 0.99 -1.01
CA TYR A 155 -3.64 -0.13 -0.36
C TYR A 155 -4.51 -1.39 -0.35
N GLU A 156 -5.79 -1.28 -0.01
CA GLU A 156 -6.70 -2.43 -0.07
C GLU A 156 -6.80 -3.00 -1.48
N TRP A 157 -6.85 -2.13 -2.50
CA TRP A 157 -6.84 -2.57 -3.90
C TRP A 157 -5.50 -3.21 -4.33
N GLY A 158 -4.37 -2.58 -3.96
CA GLY A 158 -3.06 -2.95 -4.48
C GLY A 158 -2.33 -4.06 -3.71
N TRP A 159 -2.67 -4.24 -2.44
CA TRP A 159 -1.96 -5.09 -1.46
C TRP A 159 -2.90 -5.98 -0.64
N GLY A 160 -4.21 -5.71 -0.65
CA GLY A 160 -5.19 -6.41 0.16
C GLY A 160 -5.35 -5.80 1.55
N GLN A 161 -6.06 -6.51 2.43
CA GLN A 161 -6.47 -5.99 3.75
C GLN A 161 -5.35 -6.07 4.82
N SER A 162 -4.27 -6.81 4.55
CA SER A 162 -3.05 -6.84 5.35
C SER A 162 -1.95 -6.11 4.60
N PHE A 163 -1.83 -4.80 4.83
CA PHE A 163 -0.79 -3.97 4.24
C PHE A 163 0.36 -3.79 5.22
N HIS A 164 1.41 -4.61 5.06
CA HIS A 164 2.72 -4.42 5.68
C HIS A 164 3.77 -5.22 4.90
N PHE A 165 5.05 -4.94 5.17
CA PHE A 165 6.16 -5.70 4.65
C PHE A 165 6.41 -6.96 5.48
N ALA A 166 6.99 -7.96 4.82
CA ALA A 166 7.44 -9.18 5.45
C ALA A 166 8.66 -9.74 4.69
N PRO A 167 9.61 -10.39 5.38
CA PRO A 167 10.63 -11.18 4.73
C PRO A 167 9.96 -12.28 3.92
N ARG A 168 10.35 -12.46 2.66
CA ARG A 168 9.73 -13.45 1.76
C ARG A 168 10.75 -14.47 1.30
N LYS A 169 10.44 -15.75 1.46
CA LYS A 169 11.30 -16.84 0.99
C LYS A 169 11.11 -17.09 -0.50
N LYS A 170 12.13 -17.65 -1.18
CA LYS A 170 11.93 -18.18 -2.53
C LYS A 170 10.87 -19.29 -2.51
N GLY A 171 9.97 -19.24 -3.49
CA GLY A 171 8.83 -20.18 -3.58
C GLY A 171 7.61 -19.78 -2.75
N GLU A 172 7.71 -18.76 -1.89
CA GLU A 172 6.61 -18.23 -1.11
C GLU A 172 5.90 -17.08 -1.85
N SER A 173 4.57 -17.08 -1.86
CA SER A 173 3.82 -15.96 -2.39
C SER A 173 3.93 -14.72 -1.48
N PHE A 174 3.61 -13.56 -2.04
CA PHE A 174 3.60 -12.32 -1.25
C PHE A 174 2.62 -12.40 -0.06
N HIS A 175 1.42 -12.95 -0.29
CA HIS A 175 0.40 -13.06 0.75
C HIS A 175 0.79 -14.07 1.85
N GLU A 176 1.35 -15.21 1.48
CA GLU A 176 1.85 -16.20 2.46
C GLU A 176 2.96 -15.61 3.35
N SER A 177 3.86 -14.79 2.79
CA SER A 177 4.92 -14.15 3.57
C SER A 177 4.39 -13.18 4.62
N ILE A 178 3.32 -12.44 4.30
CA ILE A 178 2.62 -11.54 5.21
C ILE A 178 1.98 -12.34 6.33
N ILE A 179 1.15 -13.34 6.00
CA ILE A 179 0.47 -14.18 7.00
C ILE A 179 1.49 -14.87 7.93
N ARG A 180 2.59 -15.38 7.38
CA ARG A 180 3.64 -16.00 8.18
C ARG A 180 4.26 -15.01 9.18
N ALA A 181 4.49 -13.77 8.78
CA ALA A 181 5.02 -12.74 9.67
C ALA A 181 4.03 -12.38 10.79
N GLU A 182 2.74 -12.24 10.46
CA GLU A 182 1.66 -12.01 11.44
C GLU A 182 1.55 -13.18 12.43
N HIS A 183 1.59 -14.42 11.95
CA HIS A 183 1.60 -15.62 12.79
C HIS A 183 2.85 -15.68 13.68
N TYR A 184 4.01 -15.27 13.16
CA TYR A 184 5.24 -15.21 13.94
C TYR A 184 5.13 -14.21 15.10
N VAL A 185 4.55 -13.02 14.87
CA VAL A 185 4.23 -12.04 15.92
C VAL A 185 3.36 -12.68 17.00
N ALA A 186 2.28 -13.37 16.60
CA ALA A 186 1.38 -14.01 17.54
C ALA A 186 2.04 -15.11 18.39
N LEU A 187 2.84 -15.97 17.75
CA LEU A 187 3.59 -17.02 18.42
C LEU A 187 4.61 -16.45 19.40
N ARG A 188 5.39 -15.44 18.99
CA ARG A 188 6.42 -14.82 19.82
C ARG A 188 5.84 -14.02 20.99
N ALA A 189 4.66 -13.41 20.82
CA ALA A 189 3.91 -12.77 21.90
C ALA A 189 3.17 -13.76 22.81
N ASN A 190 3.29 -15.07 22.55
CA ASN A 190 2.59 -16.13 23.28
C ASN A 190 1.06 -15.90 23.33
N ILE A 191 0.47 -15.50 22.20
CA ILE A 191 -0.98 -15.34 22.09
C ILE A 191 -1.63 -16.72 22.03
N GLN A 192 -2.55 -16.99 22.95
CA GLN A 192 -3.20 -18.28 23.12
C GLN A 192 -4.72 -18.16 22.90
N PRO A 193 -5.42 -19.29 22.72
CA PRO A 193 -6.88 -19.30 22.71
C PRO A 193 -7.46 -18.63 23.95
N GLY A 194 -8.38 -17.68 23.75
CA GLY A 194 -9.02 -16.91 24.83
C GLY A 194 -8.18 -15.77 25.43
N SER A 195 -6.94 -15.54 24.98
CA SER A 195 -6.18 -14.34 25.36
C SER A 195 -6.92 -13.07 24.94
N LYS A 196 -6.92 -12.05 25.81
CA LYS A 196 -7.30 -10.69 25.43
C LYS A 196 -6.09 -9.97 24.85
N VAL A 197 -6.17 -9.55 23.59
CA VAL A 197 -5.04 -8.98 22.85
C VAL A 197 -5.33 -7.58 22.37
N LEU A 198 -4.35 -6.68 22.51
CA LEU A 198 -4.40 -5.33 21.94
C LEU A 198 -3.61 -5.26 20.62
N ASP A 199 -4.28 -4.86 19.54
CA ASP A 199 -3.66 -4.53 18.25
C ASP A 199 -3.51 -3.00 18.11
N VAL A 200 -2.27 -2.52 18.20
CA VAL A 200 -1.94 -1.10 18.26
C VAL A 200 -1.66 -0.58 16.85
N GLY A 201 -2.60 0.19 16.28
CA GLY A 201 -2.53 0.67 14.90
C GLY A 201 -3.08 -0.34 13.89
N CYS A 202 -4.23 -0.95 14.21
CA CYS A 202 -4.79 -2.11 13.51
C CYS A 202 -5.24 -1.90 12.04
N GLY A 203 -5.28 -0.65 11.55
CA GLY A 203 -5.78 -0.33 10.22
C GLY A 203 -7.21 -0.86 9.99
N VAL A 204 -7.42 -1.57 8.88
CA VAL A 204 -8.69 -2.26 8.56
C VAL A 204 -8.77 -3.68 9.16
N GLY A 205 -7.82 -4.07 10.01
CA GLY A 205 -7.82 -5.32 10.77
C GLY A 205 -7.45 -6.57 9.98
N GLY A 206 -6.72 -6.48 8.87
CA GLY A 206 -6.20 -7.66 8.16
C GLY A 206 -5.38 -8.59 9.05
N PRO A 207 -4.28 -8.09 9.64
CA PRO A 207 -3.46 -8.87 10.57
C PRO A 207 -4.24 -9.39 11.77
N MET A 208 -5.12 -8.56 12.34
CA MET A 208 -6.04 -8.96 13.40
C MET A 208 -6.82 -10.22 13.06
N ARG A 209 -7.44 -10.28 11.87
CA ARG A 209 -8.24 -11.45 11.47
C ARG A 209 -7.37 -12.69 11.26
N ASN A 210 -6.19 -12.55 10.68
CA ASN A 210 -5.28 -13.69 10.46
C ASN A 210 -4.73 -14.23 11.80
N ILE A 211 -4.35 -13.34 12.72
CA ILE A 211 -3.89 -13.70 14.06
C ILE A 211 -5.02 -14.34 14.88
N HIS A 212 -6.25 -13.81 14.83
CA HIS A 212 -7.41 -14.43 15.47
C HIS A 212 -7.66 -15.84 14.91
N GLN A 213 -7.62 -16.00 13.58
CA GLN A 213 -7.84 -17.29 12.95
C GLN A 213 -6.80 -18.35 13.35
N LEU A 214 -5.54 -17.95 13.56
CA LEU A 214 -4.49 -18.84 14.09
C LEU A 214 -4.71 -19.16 15.58
N SER A 215 -4.96 -18.14 16.39
CA SER A 215 -4.80 -18.22 17.84
C SER A 215 -6.08 -18.47 18.62
N GLY A 216 -7.25 -18.11 18.07
CA GLY A 216 -8.51 -18.09 18.81
C GLY A 216 -8.59 -16.99 19.90
N ALA A 217 -7.74 -15.96 19.82
CA ALA A 217 -7.71 -14.86 20.79
C ALA A 217 -8.85 -13.83 20.59
N ASP A 218 -9.21 -13.12 21.65
CA ASP A 218 -10.15 -11.99 21.62
C ASP A 218 -9.34 -10.71 21.39
N ILE A 219 -9.40 -10.14 20.18
CA ILE A 219 -8.53 -9.04 19.76
C ILE A 219 -9.31 -7.73 19.68
N THR A 220 -8.82 -6.73 20.41
CA THR A 220 -9.26 -5.34 20.34
C THR A 220 -8.21 -4.53 19.59
N GLY A 221 -8.58 -3.89 18.49
CA GLY A 221 -7.71 -3.01 17.74
C GLY A 221 -8.04 -1.54 17.92
N VAL A 222 -7.01 -0.70 17.88
CA VAL A 222 -7.15 0.76 17.82
C VAL A 222 -6.55 1.30 16.54
N THR A 223 -7.27 2.21 15.90
CA THR A 223 -6.76 3.03 14.80
C THR A 223 -7.30 4.44 14.94
N ILE A 224 -6.52 5.43 14.52
CA ILE A 224 -6.93 6.84 14.60
C ILE A 224 -7.98 7.18 13.52
N ASN A 225 -8.02 6.40 12.45
CA ASN A 225 -8.83 6.66 11.26
C ASN A 225 -10.23 6.04 11.37
N GLN A 226 -11.27 6.89 11.44
CA GLN A 226 -12.66 6.44 11.59
C GLN A 226 -13.22 5.73 10.35
N TYR A 227 -12.68 5.96 9.16
CA TYR A 227 -13.04 5.18 7.98
C TYR A 227 -12.60 3.73 8.14
N GLN A 228 -11.35 3.51 8.55
CA GLN A 228 -10.79 2.18 8.82
C GLN A 228 -11.57 1.42 9.91
N VAL A 229 -12.01 2.11 10.97
CA VAL A 229 -12.87 1.53 12.01
C VAL A 229 -14.16 0.96 11.42
N ARG A 230 -14.84 1.71 10.55
CA ARG A 230 -16.11 1.27 9.96
C ARG A 230 -15.91 0.06 9.05
N VAL A 231 -15.01 0.16 8.07
CA VAL A 231 -14.79 -0.92 7.09
C VAL A 231 -14.18 -2.16 7.74
N GLY A 232 -13.24 -1.98 8.67
CA GLY A 232 -12.60 -3.08 9.39
C GLY A 232 -13.59 -3.90 10.20
N ASN A 233 -14.49 -3.26 10.95
CA ASN A 233 -15.54 -3.96 11.70
C ASN A 233 -16.53 -4.68 10.76
N GLN A 234 -16.84 -4.11 9.59
CA GLN A 234 -17.65 -4.80 8.58
C GLN A 234 -16.94 -6.07 8.08
N TYR A 235 -15.64 -6.02 7.83
CA TYR A 235 -14.87 -7.21 7.41
C TYR A 235 -14.80 -8.27 8.52
N CYS A 236 -14.64 -7.87 9.78
CA CYS A 236 -14.71 -8.80 10.92
C CYS A 236 -16.09 -9.47 11.00
N ALA A 237 -17.18 -8.72 10.87
CA ALA A 237 -18.54 -9.26 10.88
C ALA A 237 -18.79 -10.23 9.70
N GLN A 238 -18.35 -9.88 8.49
CA GLN A 238 -18.50 -10.73 7.30
C GLN A 238 -17.76 -12.07 7.41
N LYS A 239 -16.71 -12.13 8.22
CA LYS A 239 -15.95 -13.36 8.52
C LYS A 239 -16.52 -14.14 9.71
N GLY A 240 -17.57 -13.65 10.37
CA GLY A 240 -18.12 -14.23 11.59
C GLY A 240 -17.27 -13.98 12.83
N PHE A 241 -16.34 -13.02 12.79
CA PHE A 241 -15.42 -12.70 13.88
C PHE A 241 -15.83 -11.46 14.67
N GLY A 242 -16.98 -10.86 14.40
CA GLY A 242 -17.40 -9.58 15.00
C GLY A 242 -17.45 -9.56 16.53
N ASP A 243 -17.73 -10.71 17.16
CA ASP A 243 -17.76 -10.84 18.62
C ASP A 243 -16.37 -10.91 19.25
N LYS A 244 -15.35 -11.22 18.44
CA LYS A 244 -13.99 -11.56 18.87
C LYS A 244 -12.93 -10.59 18.36
N CYS A 245 -13.17 -9.94 17.23
CA CYS A 245 -12.30 -8.95 16.59
C CYS A 245 -13.05 -7.63 16.49
N ARG A 246 -12.67 -6.66 17.34
CA ARG A 246 -13.34 -5.35 17.42
C ARG A 246 -12.35 -4.22 17.22
N ILE A 247 -12.69 -3.28 16.36
CA ILE A 247 -11.85 -2.12 16.06
C ILE A 247 -12.52 -0.86 16.61
N PHE A 248 -11.74 -0.02 17.29
CA PHE A 248 -12.22 1.24 17.85
C PHE A 248 -11.38 2.40 17.37
N GLN A 249 -12.00 3.58 17.33
CA GLN A 249 -11.26 4.81 17.10
C GLN A 249 -10.46 5.15 18.34
N GLY A 250 -9.15 5.29 18.18
CA GLY A 250 -8.26 5.45 19.29
C GLY A 250 -6.94 6.07 18.89
N ASP A 251 -6.35 6.81 19.83
CA ASP A 251 -5.01 7.36 19.71
C ASP A 251 -4.02 6.53 20.54
N PHE A 252 -3.07 5.86 19.91
CA PHE A 252 -2.06 5.09 20.61
C PHE A 252 -1.08 5.92 21.49
N GLN A 253 -1.13 7.26 21.42
CA GLN A 253 -0.45 8.20 22.31
C GLN A 253 -1.24 8.45 23.61
N ASN A 254 -2.49 7.98 23.68
CA ASN A 254 -3.37 8.12 24.84
C ASN A 254 -4.13 6.83 25.15
N LEU A 255 -3.44 5.68 25.07
CA LEU A 255 -4.03 4.38 25.44
C LEU A 255 -4.58 4.33 26.88
N PRO A 256 -3.94 4.97 27.90
CA PRO A 256 -4.50 4.98 29.26
C PRO A 256 -5.85 5.70 29.39
N GLY A 257 -6.18 6.62 28.45
CA GLY A 257 -7.51 7.23 28.38
C GLY A 257 -8.55 6.39 27.65
N GLN A 258 -8.15 5.25 27.07
CA GLN A 258 -9.01 4.35 26.29
C GLN A 258 -9.20 2.99 26.96
N PHE A 259 -8.20 2.52 27.70
CA PHE A 259 -8.23 1.21 28.34
C PHE A 259 -7.70 1.28 29.77
N ASP A 260 -8.31 0.47 30.63
CA ASP A 260 -7.86 0.28 32.00
C ASP A 260 -6.50 -0.41 32.04
N ALA A 261 -5.77 -0.17 33.13
CA ALA A 261 -4.50 -0.83 33.36
C ALA A 261 -4.68 -2.36 33.41
N GLU A 262 -3.68 -3.09 32.92
CA GLU A 262 -3.61 -4.55 33.06
C GLU A 262 -4.80 -5.32 32.47
N THR A 263 -5.38 -4.78 31.40
CA THR A 263 -6.52 -5.38 30.70
C THR A 263 -6.12 -6.55 29.80
N PHE A 264 -4.99 -6.43 29.10
CA PHE A 264 -4.61 -7.34 28.01
C PHE A 264 -3.50 -8.32 28.41
N ASP A 265 -3.61 -9.56 27.95
CA ASP A 265 -2.62 -10.61 28.17
C ASP A 265 -1.38 -10.42 27.27
N ALA A 266 -1.60 -9.92 26.05
CA ALA A 266 -0.57 -9.60 25.09
C ALA A 266 -0.97 -8.38 24.24
N ALA A 267 0.03 -7.77 23.60
CA ALA A 267 -0.19 -6.68 22.65
C ALA A 267 0.73 -6.86 21.45
N TYR A 268 0.32 -6.33 20.31
CA TYR A 268 1.21 -6.23 19.16
C TYR A 268 0.99 -4.96 18.36
N ALA A 269 1.99 -4.61 17.55
CA ALA A 269 1.94 -3.54 16.57
C ALA A 269 2.66 -3.99 15.29
N ILE A 270 2.04 -3.76 14.12
CA ILE A 270 2.68 -4.05 12.83
C ILE A 270 2.72 -2.75 12.04
N GLU A 271 3.93 -2.23 11.85
CA GLU A 271 4.26 -0.99 11.12
C GLU A 271 3.49 0.25 11.60
N ALA A 272 3.13 0.28 12.89
CA ALA A 272 2.31 1.34 13.47
C ALA A 272 3.13 2.29 14.34
N THR A 273 4.01 1.77 15.21
CA THR A 273 4.68 2.58 16.23
C THR A 273 5.70 3.57 15.64
N CYS A 274 6.17 3.37 14.41
CA CYS A 274 6.97 4.35 13.67
C CYS A 274 6.21 5.64 13.31
N HIS A 275 4.87 5.61 13.30
CA HIS A 275 4.05 6.80 13.12
C HIS A 275 3.87 7.61 14.42
N SER A 276 4.30 7.07 15.57
CA SER A 276 4.21 7.78 16.85
C SER A 276 5.23 8.92 16.90
N PRO A 277 4.81 10.18 17.16
CA PRO A 277 5.73 11.29 17.32
C PRO A 277 6.51 11.25 18.65
N ASP A 278 5.97 10.54 19.64
CA ASP A 278 6.63 10.25 20.91
C ASP A 278 6.37 8.77 21.25
N ARG A 279 7.26 7.92 20.75
CA ARG A 279 7.20 6.47 20.96
C ARG A 279 7.29 6.08 22.43
N ARG A 280 7.95 6.87 23.28
CA ARG A 280 8.01 6.57 24.72
C ARG A 280 6.62 6.68 25.35
N THR A 281 5.87 7.71 24.98
CA THR A 281 4.46 7.84 25.38
C THR A 281 3.62 6.68 24.85
N CYS A 282 3.78 6.31 23.58
CA CYS A 282 3.12 5.14 23.00
C CYS A 282 3.41 3.86 23.80
N PHE A 283 4.70 3.53 23.98
CA PHE A 283 5.13 2.33 24.70
C PHE A 283 4.67 2.35 26.16
N ARG A 284 4.66 3.50 26.85
CA ARG A 284 4.08 3.61 28.20
C ARG A 284 2.59 3.29 28.21
N GLY A 285 1.86 3.74 27.20
CA GLY A 285 0.45 3.40 27.02
C GLY A 285 0.24 1.89 26.83
N ILE A 286 1.06 1.25 25.99
CA ILE A 286 1.01 -0.20 25.79
C ILE A 286 1.34 -0.93 27.10
N ASN A 287 2.39 -0.50 27.80
CA ASN A 287 2.80 -1.07 29.09
C ASN A 287 1.68 -0.95 30.15
N HIS A 288 1.02 0.21 30.23
CA HIS A 288 -0.15 0.41 31.10
C HIS A 288 -1.23 -0.64 30.84
N CYS A 289 -1.58 -0.84 29.57
CA CYS A 289 -2.66 -1.75 29.15
C CYS A 289 -2.34 -3.24 29.36
N LEU A 290 -1.06 -3.62 29.33
CA LEU A 290 -0.63 -5.02 29.50
C LEU A 290 -0.68 -5.47 30.97
N LYS A 291 -1.04 -6.73 31.21
CA LYS A 291 -0.83 -7.38 32.51
C LYS A 291 0.65 -7.56 32.81
N ARG A 292 1.03 -7.62 34.09
CA ARG A 292 2.42 -7.93 34.50
C ARG A 292 2.93 -9.20 33.82
N GLY A 293 4.15 -9.17 33.30
CA GLY A 293 4.74 -10.28 32.56
C GLY A 293 4.20 -10.50 31.15
N GLY A 294 3.17 -9.75 30.74
CA GLY A 294 2.60 -9.76 29.39
C GLY A 294 3.62 -9.31 28.34
N LEU A 295 3.46 -9.84 27.13
CA LEU A 295 4.38 -9.62 26.02
C LEU A 295 3.81 -8.62 25.02
N PHE A 296 4.68 -7.72 24.56
CA PHE A 296 4.49 -6.87 23.41
C PHE A 296 5.40 -7.36 22.28
N ALA A 297 4.84 -7.65 21.11
CA ALA A 297 5.61 -7.97 19.91
C ALA A 297 5.34 -6.96 18.81
N ALA A 298 6.37 -6.58 18.06
CA ALA A 298 6.20 -5.67 16.93
C ALA A 298 7.06 -6.04 15.73
N ILE A 299 6.58 -5.67 14.56
CA ILE A 299 7.35 -5.53 13.31
C ILE A 299 7.25 -4.05 12.96
N ASP A 300 8.37 -3.33 12.91
CA ASP A 300 8.32 -1.88 12.70
C ASP A 300 9.50 -1.34 11.88
N TRP A 301 9.40 -0.06 11.52
CA TRP A 301 10.35 0.61 10.66
C TRP A 301 11.51 1.20 11.46
N ALA A 302 12.75 0.94 11.02
CA ALA A 302 13.94 1.41 11.72
C ALA A 302 15.10 1.76 10.76
N LEU A 303 15.92 2.70 11.20
CA LEU A 303 17.24 2.94 10.61
C LEU A 303 18.22 1.88 11.10
N LEU A 304 18.92 1.27 10.16
CA LEU A 304 19.93 0.24 10.41
C LEU A 304 21.30 0.85 10.72
N PRO A 305 22.25 0.10 11.30
CA PRO A 305 23.58 0.62 11.66
C PRO A 305 24.39 1.23 10.52
N ALA A 306 24.10 0.87 9.26
CA ALA A 306 24.75 1.46 8.10
C ALA A 306 24.25 2.87 7.75
N TYR A 307 23.17 3.34 8.38
CA TYR A 307 22.71 4.71 8.23
C TYR A 307 23.74 5.68 8.83
N ASP A 308 24.03 6.75 8.09
CA ASP A 308 25.00 7.77 8.47
C ASP A 308 24.29 9.12 8.44
N ALA A 309 24.22 9.78 9.60
CA ALA A 309 23.53 11.04 9.78
C ALA A 309 24.29 12.23 9.16
N GLU A 310 25.57 12.06 8.83
CA GLU A 310 26.40 13.08 8.17
C GLU A 310 26.43 12.90 6.65
N ASN A 311 25.93 11.77 6.13
CA ASN A 311 25.87 11.50 4.70
C ASN A 311 24.63 12.15 4.06
N PRO A 312 24.77 13.17 3.18
CA PRO A 312 23.63 13.88 2.62
C PRO A 312 22.68 13.00 1.81
N ASN A 313 23.19 11.91 1.20
CA ASN A 313 22.34 10.98 0.47
C ASN A 313 21.53 10.08 1.41
N HIS A 314 22.08 9.66 2.54
CA HIS A 314 21.34 8.88 3.54
C HIS A 314 20.22 9.72 4.15
N ILE A 315 20.50 10.99 4.48
CA ILE A 315 19.50 11.96 4.94
C ILE A 315 18.37 12.10 3.91
N ARG A 316 18.71 12.33 2.63
CA ARG A 316 17.72 12.44 1.54
C ARG A 316 16.80 11.21 1.46
N ILE A 317 17.34 10.01 1.58
CA ILE A 317 16.57 8.76 1.52
C ILE A 317 15.66 8.64 2.74
N LYS A 318 16.17 8.85 3.95
CA LYS A 318 15.38 8.82 5.20
C LYS A 318 14.22 9.79 5.14
N GLU A 319 14.49 11.06 4.85
CA GLU A 319 13.46 12.08 4.68
C GLU A 319 12.47 11.70 3.58
N GLY A 320 12.99 11.02 2.56
CA GLY A 320 12.18 10.60 1.46
C GLY A 320 11.13 9.56 1.87
N ILE A 321 11.55 8.57 2.64
CA ILE A 321 10.69 7.58 3.27
C ILE A 321 9.69 8.25 4.21
N GLU A 322 10.13 9.22 5.02
CA GLU A 322 9.26 9.92 5.98
C GLU A 322 8.14 10.72 5.33
N VAL A 323 8.49 11.53 4.32
CA VAL A 323 7.52 12.32 3.54
C VAL A 323 6.61 11.42 2.73
N GLY A 324 7.11 10.30 2.22
CA GLY A 324 6.36 9.39 1.37
C GLY A 324 5.29 8.58 2.11
N ASN A 325 5.52 8.35 3.40
CA ASN A 325 4.73 7.42 4.21
C ASN A 325 4.14 8.07 5.48
N GLY A 326 4.16 9.41 5.58
CA GLY A 326 3.54 10.11 6.70
C GLY A 326 4.17 9.82 8.06
N LEU A 327 5.51 9.76 8.12
CA LEU A 327 6.24 9.51 9.37
C LEU A 327 6.75 10.81 9.99
N PRO A 328 6.68 10.97 11.32
CA PRO A 328 7.23 12.14 12.00
C PRO A 328 8.76 12.17 11.88
N THR A 329 9.42 11.08 12.27
CA THR A 329 10.83 10.78 12.01
C THR A 329 11.10 9.29 12.27
N LEU A 330 11.94 8.68 11.45
CA LEU A 330 12.48 7.34 11.71
C LEU A 330 13.52 7.40 12.83
N ALA A 331 13.57 6.33 13.63
CA ALA A 331 14.50 6.15 14.73
C ALA A 331 15.50 5.03 14.42
N THR A 332 16.67 5.08 15.06
CA THR A 332 17.61 3.96 15.05
C THR A 332 17.12 2.86 16.00
N ILE A 333 17.58 1.62 15.79
CA ILE A 333 17.26 0.49 16.68
C ILE A 333 17.59 0.82 18.15
N LYS A 334 18.73 1.48 18.40
CA LYS A 334 19.14 1.88 19.74
C LYS A 334 18.10 2.79 20.42
N ILE A 335 17.63 3.82 19.72
CA ILE A 335 16.63 4.76 20.26
C ILE A 335 15.31 4.02 20.55
N ILE A 336 14.92 3.08 19.69
CA ILE A 336 13.70 2.29 19.90
C ILE A 336 13.81 1.43 21.16
N VAL A 337 14.95 0.75 21.37
CA VAL A 337 15.24 -0.03 22.58
C VAL A 337 15.23 0.86 23.83
N ASP A 338 15.95 2.00 23.81
CA ASP A 338 16.02 2.93 24.94
C ASP A 338 14.61 3.42 25.35
N ASP A 339 13.72 3.66 24.38
CA ASP A 339 12.35 4.12 24.65
C ASP A 339 11.44 3.01 25.18
N LEU A 340 11.62 1.76 24.76
CA LEU A 340 10.93 0.60 25.36
C LEU A 340 11.33 0.42 26.82
N GLU A 341 12.63 0.44 27.11
CA GLU A 341 13.15 0.28 28.47
C GLU A 341 12.69 1.43 29.38
N SER A 342 12.74 2.66 28.88
CA SER A 342 12.24 3.87 29.56
C SER A 342 10.72 3.87 29.77
N ALA A 343 10.00 3.02 29.04
CA ALA A 343 8.56 2.80 29.19
C ALA A 343 8.22 1.65 30.15
N GLY A 344 9.21 1.04 30.81
CA GLY A 344 8.99 -0.03 31.79
C GLY A 344 8.98 -1.44 31.19
N PHE A 345 9.48 -1.61 29.96
CA PHE A 345 9.70 -2.94 29.40
C PHE A 345 11.08 -3.51 29.74
N GLU A 346 11.16 -4.83 29.73
CA GLU A 346 12.36 -5.62 29.50
C GLU A 346 12.38 -6.01 28.02
N VAL A 347 13.44 -5.67 27.30
CA VAL A 347 13.57 -6.07 25.89
C VAL A 347 14.11 -7.50 25.83
N VAL A 348 13.29 -8.42 25.31
CA VAL A 348 13.58 -9.86 25.26
C VAL A 348 14.32 -10.23 23.97
N ASP A 349 13.93 -9.65 22.84
CA ASP A 349 14.54 -9.93 21.53
C ASP A 349 14.34 -8.74 20.59
N VAL A 350 15.38 -8.38 19.83
CA VAL A 350 15.33 -7.33 18.80
C VAL A 350 16.26 -7.69 17.65
N PHE A 351 15.72 -7.82 16.45
CA PHE A 351 16.50 -8.10 15.26
C PHE A 351 15.77 -7.64 13.99
N ASP A 352 16.50 -7.27 12.95
CA ASP A 352 15.91 -7.07 11.63
C ASP A 352 15.43 -8.41 11.07
N ALA A 353 14.14 -8.61 10.83
CA ALA A 353 13.64 -9.86 10.26
C ALA A 353 14.08 -10.07 8.80
N ASN A 354 14.61 -9.02 8.14
CA ASN A 354 15.13 -9.06 6.77
C ASN A 354 16.66 -9.26 6.70
N GLN A 355 17.35 -9.83 7.70
CA GLN A 355 18.82 -10.02 7.60
C GLN A 355 19.22 -10.83 6.35
N GLY A 356 18.34 -11.73 5.89
CA GLY A 356 18.54 -12.54 4.70
C GLY A 356 18.19 -11.83 3.38
N VAL A 357 17.86 -10.54 3.38
CA VAL A 357 17.38 -9.79 2.19
C VAL A 357 18.34 -9.83 1.00
N HIS A 358 19.64 -10.04 1.24
CA HIS A 358 20.69 -10.19 0.22
C HIS A 358 21.17 -11.63 0.04
N SER A 359 20.57 -12.59 0.74
CA SER A 359 20.86 -14.01 0.59
C SER A 359 20.25 -14.58 -0.69
N GLU A 360 20.74 -15.74 -1.12
CA GLU A 360 20.15 -16.46 -2.24
C GLU A 360 18.81 -17.15 -1.91
N TYR A 361 18.37 -17.17 -0.65
CA TYR A 361 17.18 -17.91 -0.21
C TYR A 361 15.96 -17.03 0.01
N GLU A 362 16.15 -15.72 0.12
CA GLU A 362 15.08 -14.75 0.30
C GLU A 362 14.92 -13.86 -0.93
N ILE A 363 13.71 -13.33 -1.07
CA ILE A 363 13.41 -12.29 -2.03
C ILE A 363 13.42 -10.97 -1.27
N PRO A 364 14.19 -9.97 -1.70
CA PRO A 364 14.25 -8.70 -1.02
C PRO A 364 12.86 -8.12 -0.76
N TRP A 365 12.58 -7.62 0.44
CA TRP A 365 11.28 -7.03 0.78
C TRP A 365 10.90 -5.89 -0.20
N TYR A 366 11.89 -5.12 -0.66
CA TYR A 366 11.71 -4.04 -1.62
C TYR A 366 11.50 -4.52 -3.07
N TYR A 367 11.58 -5.82 -3.35
CA TYR A 367 11.32 -6.36 -4.69
C TYR A 367 9.87 -6.06 -5.14
N THR A 368 8.92 -6.08 -4.21
CA THR A 368 7.52 -5.73 -4.49
C THR A 368 7.36 -4.29 -4.98
N LEU A 369 8.28 -3.42 -4.60
CA LEU A 369 8.35 -2.02 -5.02
C LEU A 369 9.25 -1.82 -6.24
N ASN A 370 10.22 -2.68 -6.49
CA ASN A 370 11.15 -2.52 -7.62
C ASN A 370 10.52 -2.92 -8.97
N GLY A 371 9.53 -3.80 -8.95
CA GLY A 371 8.86 -4.31 -10.14
C GLY A 371 9.66 -5.36 -10.91
N SER A 372 8.99 -6.01 -11.86
CA SER A 372 9.55 -7.02 -12.77
C SER A 372 8.81 -6.97 -14.10
N PHE A 373 9.38 -7.49 -15.18
CA PHE A 373 8.70 -7.59 -16.49
C PHE A 373 7.67 -8.74 -16.55
N THR A 374 6.96 -8.94 -15.44
CA THR A 374 5.77 -9.78 -15.36
C THR A 374 4.52 -8.90 -15.47
N LEU A 375 3.37 -9.46 -15.85
CA LEU A 375 2.09 -8.74 -15.94
C LEU A 375 1.80 -7.92 -14.66
N ASN A 376 2.05 -8.50 -13.48
CA ASN A 376 1.79 -7.86 -12.19
C ASN A 376 2.93 -6.95 -11.72
N GLY A 377 4.17 -7.27 -12.10
CA GLY A 377 5.35 -6.50 -11.71
C GLY A 377 5.59 -5.26 -12.57
N PHE A 378 5.03 -5.22 -13.79
CA PHE A 378 5.33 -4.17 -14.76
C PHE A 378 4.97 -2.79 -14.21
N ARG A 379 3.82 -2.66 -13.53
CA ARG A 379 3.34 -1.41 -12.91
C ARG A 379 4.33 -0.77 -11.94
N MET A 380 5.19 -1.58 -11.32
CA MET A 380 6.19 -1.12 -10.34
C MET A 380 7.56 -0.82 -10.98
N THR A 381 7.76 -1.19 -12.26
CA THR A 381 8.97 -0.82 -13.01
C THR A 381 8.98 0.68 -13.34
N ARG A 382 10.13 1.25 -13.71
CA ARG A 382 10.22 2.66 -14.12
C ARG A 382 9.23 3.00 -15.24
N LEU A 383 9.16 2.17 -16.28
CA LEU A 383 8.25 2.38 -17.40
C LEU A 383 6.78 2.26 -16.97
N GLY A 384 6.45 1.23 -16.19
CA GLY A 384 5.09 1.06 -15.68
C GLY A 384 4.64 2.22 -14.79
N ARG A 385 5.53 2.71 -13.91
CA ARG A 385 5.25 3.90 -13.08
C ARG A 385 5.00 5.15 -13.91
N SER A 386 5.79 5.37 -14.97
CA SER A 386 5.56 6.47 -15.91
C SER A 386 4.22 6.33 -16.64
N CYS A 387 3.88 5.13 -17.12
CA CYS A 387 2.59 4.86 -17.77
C CYS A 387 1.41 5.07 -16.81
N THR A 388 1.49 4.55 -15.58
CA THR A 388 0.46 4.73 -14.55
C THR A 388 0.30 6.20 -14.19
N HIS A 389 1.41 6.93 -14.01
CA HIS A 389 1.35 8.35 -13.69
C HIS A 389 0.73 9.18 -14.82
N ALA A 390 1.09 8.89 -16.08
CA ALA A 390 0.49 9.53 -17.25
C ALA A 390 -1.02 9.22 -17.35
N LEU A 391 -1.42 7.98 -17.11
CA LEU A 391 -2.83 7.58 -17.08
C LEU A 391 -3.61 8.33 -16.00
N VAL A 392 -3.11 8.34 -14.75
CA VAL A 392 -3.78 9.06 -13.64
C VAL A 392 -3.87 10.56 -13.94
N SER A 393 -2.82 11.16 -14.51
CA SER A 393 -2.82 12.57 -14.91
C SER A 393 -3.85 12.86 -16.00
N CYS A 394 -3.99 11.96 -16.98
CA CYS A 394 -5.01 12.07 -18.02
C CYS A 394 -6.42 11.93 -17.43
N LEU A 395 -6.65 10.97 -16.54
CA LEU A 395 -7.94 10.78 -15.87
C LEU A 395 -8.32 11.98 -15.01
N GLU A 396 -7.36 12.60 -14.31
CA GLU A 396 -7.59 13.84 -13.56
C GLU A 396 -7.93 15.01 -14.50
N PHE A 397 -7.19 15.17 -15.60
CA PHE A 397 -7.46 16.20 -16.60
C PHE A 397 -8.85 16.07 -17.21
N LEU A 398 -9.29 14.84 -17.47
CA LEU A 398 -10.64 14.52 -17.96
C LEU A 398 -11.73 14.58 -16.86
N LYS A 399 -11.36 14.93 -15.62
CA LYS A 399 -12.25 14.98 -14.44
C LYS A 399 -12.91 13.64 -14.09
N ILE A 400 -12.31 12.52 -14.52
CA ILE A 400 -12.72 11.16 -14.14
C ILE A 400 -12.08 10.79 -12.80
N ALA A 401 -10.81 11.13 -12.61
CA ALA A 401 -10.15 11.02 -11.31
C ALA A 401 -10.29 12.34 -10.52
N PRO A 402 -10.36 12.29 -9.18
CA PRO A 402 -10.41 13.47 -8.34
C PRO A 402 -9.20 14.40 -8.55
N LYS A 403 -9.41 15.71 -8.39
CA LYS A 403 -8.33 16.69 -8.36
C LYS A 403 -7.32 16.32 -7.26
N GLY A 404 -6.03 16.32 -7.59
CA GLY A 404 -4.93 15.90 -6.72
C GLY A 404 -4.43 14.48 -6.96
N SER A 405 -5.14 13.64 -7.72
CA SER A 405 -4.77 12.23 -7.94
C SER A 405 -3.38 12.05 -8.56
N ALA A 406 -2.99 12.89 -9.53
CA ALA A 406 -1.67 12.85 -10.13
C ALA A 406 -0.56 13.17 -9.11
N ARG A 407 -0.82 14.11 -8.19
CA ARG A 407 0.13 14.49 -7.13
C ARG A 407 0.32 13.35 -6.14
N VAL A 408 -0.76 12.68 -5.76
CA VAL A 408 -0.74 11.47 -4.91
C VAL A 408 0.07 10.37 -5.59
N SER A 409 -0.16 10.12 -6.88
CA SER A 409 0.61 9.16 -7.66
C SER A 409 2.11 9.50 -7.68
N ALA A 410 2.47 10.77 -7.85
CA ALA A 410 3.87 11.21 -7.81
C ALA A 410 4.51 10.99 -6.42
N LEU A 411 3.79 11.35 -5.35
CA LEU A 411 4.24 11.15 -3.96
C LEU A 411 4.51 9.67 -3.67
N LEU A 412 3.56 8.78 -3.98
CA LEU A 412 3.70 7.33 -3.74
C LEU A 412 4.83 6.71 -4.58
N ASN A 413 5.03 7.20 -5.81
CA ASN A 413 6.16 6.77 -6.64
C ASN A 413 7.51 7.19 -6.05
N ALA A 414 7.62 8.44 -5.58
CA ALA A 414 8.83 8.92 -4.94
C ALA A 414 9.13 8.13 -3.66
N ALA A 415 8.12 7.90 -2.82
CA ALA A 415 8.21 7.08 -1.61
C ALA A 415 8.76 5.68 -1.89
N ALA A 416 8.21 5.01 -2.92
CA ALA A 416 8.63 3.66 -3.30
C ALA A 416 10.09 3.62 -3.78
N LEU A 417 10.57 4.66 -4.48
CA LEU A 417 11.96 4.74 -4.91
C LEU A 417 12.91 4.89 -3.71
N ASP A 418 12.58 5.76 -2.75
CA ASP A 418 13.39 5.98 -1.56
C ASP A 418 13.40 4.73 -0.65
N LEU A 419 12.27 4.02 -0.52
CA LEU A 419 12.21 2.73 0.18
C LEU A 419 13.13 1.68 -0.47
N VAL A 420 13.07 1.53 -1.79
CA VAL A 420 13.93 0.59 -2.54
C VAL A 420 15.41 0.96 -2.38
N GLU A 421 15.76 2.25 -2.43
CA GLU A 421 17.14 2.68 -2.26
C GLU A 421 17.64 2.46 -0.83
N GLY A 422 16.83 2.78 0.18
CA GLY A 422 17.15 2.56 1.59
C GLY A 422 17.38 1.08 1.90
N GLY A 423 16.51 0.21 1.39
CA GLY A 423 16.65 -1.24 1.52
C GLY A 423 17.89 -1.78 0.81
N ARG A 424 18.19 -1.33 -0.42
CA ARG A 424 19.39 -1.76 -1.16
C ARG A 424 20.70 -1.34 -0.50
N LYS A 425 20.72 -0.19 0.16
CA LYS A 425 21.89 0.31 0.89
C LYS A 425 22.02 -0.29 2.28
N GLY A 426 21.03 -1.05 2.76
CA GLY A 426 21.03 -1.61 4.11
C GLY A 426 20.97 -0.55 5.21
N ILE A 427 20.42 0.64 4.93
CA ILE A 427 20.30 1.75 5.90
C ILE A 427 18.92 1.81 6.56
N PHE A 428 17.96 1.04 6.05
CA PHE A 428 16.57 1.04 6.48
C PHE A 428 15.97 -0.37 6.37
N THR A 429 15.15 -0.75 7.35
CA THR A 429 14.28 -1.93 7.29
C THR A 429 12.86 -1.56 7.71
N PRO A 430 11.83 -2.08 7.04
CA PRO A 430 10.45 -2.02 7.53
C PRO A 430 10.10 -3.18 8.47
N CYS A 431 11.03 -4.12 8.70
CA CYS A 431 10.74 -5.34 9.47
C CYS A 431 11.67 -5.53 10.67
N LEU A 432 11.95 -4.47 11.45
CA LEU A 432 12.56 -4.64 12.76
C LEU A 432 11.60 -5.40 13.66
N PHE A 433 11.94 -6.64 13.98
CA PHE A 433 11.20 -7.43 14.96
C PHE A 433 11.62 -7.03 16.37
N ILE A 434 10.63 -6.88 17.25
CA ILE A 434 10.79 -6.52 18.66
C ILE A 434 9.93 -7.48 19.48
N LEU A 435 10.49 -7.98 20.57
CA LEU A 435 9.76 -8.65 21.64
C LEU A 435 10.16 -8.02 22.98
N ALA A 436 9.17 -7.56 23.73
CA ALA A 436 9.36 -6.89 25.01
C ALA A 436 8.37 -7.39 26.05
N ARG A 437 8.80 -7.48 27.31
CA ARG A 437 7.98 -7.95 28.44
C ARG A 437 7.73 -6.83 29.42
N LYS A 438 6.49 -6.69 29.89
CA LYS A 438 6.17 -5.76 30.99
C LYS A 438 6.82 -6.24 32.29
N LYS A 439 7.59 -5.35 32.94
CA LYS A 439 8.24 -5.58 34.25
C LYS A 439 7.26 -5.63 35.41
#